data_AF-A0A6V8N9Q8-F1
#
_entry.id   AF-A0A6V8N9Q8-F1
#
_cell.length_a   1.000
_cell.length_b   1.000
_cell.length_c   1.000
_cell.angle_alpha   90.00
_cell.angle_beta   90.00
_cell.angle_gamma   90.00
#
_symmetry.space_group_name_H-M   'P 1'
#
loop_
_entity.id
_entity.type
_entity.pdbx_description
1 polymer ?
#
loop_
_entity_poly.entity_id
_entity_poly.type
_entity_poly.pdbx_seq_one_letter_code
_entity_poly.pdbx_strand_id
1 'polypeptide(L)'
;MKDTLEQLFYFGVGSILLAKEKMDKATEMSRSFKEQGDQKAREFYDEAVAKGSSERSQFKGMIKDLLKEVVGDLGLATHADIAALREEIALLRREQVKYGD
;
A
#
# COMPACT_ATOMS: atom_id res chain seq x y z
N MET A 1 -2.31 2.85 19.08
CA MET A 1 -3.17 1.94 18.28
C MET A 1 -4.02 2.70 17.25
N LYS A 2 -4.74 3.78 17.61
CA LYS A 2 -5.27 4.73 16.59
C LYS A 2 -4.14 5.39 15.80
N ASP A 3 -3.02 5.63 16.47
CA ASP A 3 -1.86 6.33 15.91
C ASP A 3 -1.23 5.63 14.69
N THR A 4 -1.22 4.29 14.61
CA THR A 4 -0.56 3.56 13.51
C THR A 4 -1.35 3.65 12.20
N LEU A 5 -2.69 3.53 12.28
CA LEU A 5 -3.57 3.71 11.12
C LEU A 5 -3.62 5.18 10.69
N GLU A 6 -3.62 6.09 11.67
CA GLU A 6 -3.52 7.53 11.47
C GLU A 6 -2.18 7.92 10.82
N GLN A 7 -1.07 7.32 11.23
CA GLN A 7 0.24 7.47 10.61
C GLN A 7 0.27 6.96 9.16
N LEU A 8 -0.34 5.80 8.86
CA LEU A 8 -0.47 5.30 7.49
C LEU A 8 -1.28 6.24 6.60
N PHE A 9 -2.37 6.78 7.14
CA PHE A 9 -3.21 7.75 6.45
C PHE A 9 -2.43 9.06 6.17
N TYR A 10 -1.76 9.61 7.17
CA TYR A 10 -0.93 10.80 7.01
C TYR A 10 0.27 10.57 6.10
N PHE A 11 0.86 9.38 6.11
CA PHE A 11 1.92 9.01 5.17
C PHE A 11 1.39 9.01 3.73
N GLY A 12 0.21 8.43 3.48
CA GLY A 12 -0.43 8.44 2.16
C GLY A 12 -0.76 9.85 1.67
N VAL A 13 -1.34 10.69 2.52
CA VAL A 13 -1.67 12.08 2.17
C VAL A 13 -0.40 12.94 1.99
N GLY A 14 0.57 12.82 2.88
CA GLY A 14 1.82 13.56 2.84
C GLY A 14 2.69 13.24 1.63
N SER A 15 2.70 11.97 1.19
CA SER A 15 3.46 11.55 0.00
C SER A 15 2.86 12.11 -1.31
N ILE A 16 1.53 12.24 -1.42
CA ILE A 16 0.88 12.91 -2.55
C ILE A 16 1.20 14.40 -2.59
N LEU A 17 1.17 15.08 -1.43
CA LEU A 17 1.51 16.51 -1.33
C LEU A 17 2.97 16.77 -1.71
N LEU A 18 3.91 15.96 -1.23
CA LEU A 18 5.33 16.07 -1.60
C LEU A 18 5.57 15.79 -3.09
N ALA A 19 4.84 14.84 -3.68
CA ALA A 19 4.93 14.57 -5.12
C ALA A 19 4.49 15.79 -5.94
N LYS A 20 3.39 16.44 -5.53
CA LYS A 20 2.90 17.68 -6.16
C LYS A 20 3.93 18.81 -6.07
N GLU A 21 4.49 19.07 -4.89
CA GLU A 21 5.52 20.09 -4.70
C GLU A 21 6.78 19.85 -5.56
N LYS A 22 7.21 18.59 -5.69
CA LYS A 22 8.35 18.25 -6.55
C LYS A 22 8.05 18.41 -8.03
N MET A 23 6.84 18.09 -8.48
CA MET A 23 6.41 18.31 -9.87
C MET A 23 6.35 19.79 -10.23
N ASP A 24 5.86 20.64 -9.32
CA ASP A 24 5.80 22.08 -9.54
C ASP A 24 7.21 22.68 -9.65
N LYS A 25 8.13 22.30 -8.75
CA LYS A 25 9.55 22.71 -8.80
C LYS A 25 10.29 22.20 -10.04
N ALA A 26 10.05 20.96 -10.45
CA ALA A 26 10.67 20.39 -11.66
C ALA A 26 10.19 21.08 -12.94
N THR A 27 8.94 21.54 -12.96
CA THR A 27 8.36 22.32 -14.06
C THR A 27 8.99 23.71 -14.17
N GLU A 28 9.24 24.38 -13.04
CA GLU A 28 10.01 25.63 -13.00
C GLU A 28 11.45 25.44 -13.47
N MET A 29 12.12 24.37 -13.00
CA MET A 29 13.49 24.05 -13.38
C MET A 29 13.59 23.69 -14.88
N SER A 30 12.61 22.97 -15.45
CA SER A 30 12.57 22.64 -16.88
C SER A 30 12.43 23.86 -17.80
N ARG A 31 11.79 24.94 -17.34
CA ARG A 31 11.79 26.23 -18.07
C ARG A 31 13.19 26.83 -18.19
N SER A 32 14.07 26.61 -17.21
CA SER A 32 15.45 27.10 -17.23
C SER A 32 16.44 26.21 -17.99
N PHE A 33 16.15 24.91 -18.18
CA PHE A 33 17.06 23.94 -18.80
C PHE A 33 16.82 23.67 -20.29
N LYS A 34 15.95 24.45 -20.94
CA LYS A 34 15.44 24.25 -22.31
C LYS A 34 16.50 24.25 -23.42
N GLU A 35 17.77 24.53 -23.11
CA GLU A 35 18.87 24.61 -24.10
C GLU A 35 19.92 23.49 -24.01
N GLN A 36 19.89 22.58 -23.01
CA GLN A 36 20.91 21.52 -22.86
C GLN A 36 20.35 20.10 -22.52
N GLY A 37 19.03 19.90 -22.62
CA GLY A 37 18.30 18.88 -21.84
C GLY A 37 18.26 17.43 -22.34
N ASP A 38 18.38 17.15 -23.64
CA ASP A 38 17.89 15.86 -24.18
C ASP A 38 18.70 14.63 -23.77
N GLN A 39 20.03 14.75 -23.61
CA GLN A 39 20.87 13.60 -23.28
C GLN A 39 20.86 13.28 -21.78
N LYS A 40 21.00 14.30 -20.92
CA LYS A 40 20.90 14.14 -19.47
C LYS A 40 19.51 13.69 -19.01
N ALA A 41 18.46 14.11 -19.71
CA ALA A 41 17.09 13.67 -19.42
C ALA A 41 16.90 12.18 -19.70
N ARG A 42 17.51 11.64 -20.77
CA ARG A 42 17.50 10.20 -21.08
C ARG A 42 18.19 9.39 -19.99
N GLU A 43 19.42 9.77 -19.62
CA GLU A 43 20.19 9.07 -18.58
C GLU A 43 19.47 9.08 -17.23
N PHE A 44 18.88 10.22 -16.85
CA PHE A 44 18.10 10.33 -15.61
C PHE A 44 16.83 9.48 -15.63
N TYR A 45 16.17 9.37 -16.78
CA TYR A 45 14.99 8.50 -16.95
C TYR A 45 15.36 7.03 -16.81
N ASP A 46 16.42 6.58 -17.49
CA ASP A 46 16.85 5.19 -17.45
C ASP A 46 17.30 4.75 -16.05
N GLU A 47 18.03 5.62 -15.34
CA GLU A 47 18.44 5.39 -13.95
C GLU A 47 17.23 5.33 -12.98
N ALA A 48 16.25 6.23 -13.16
CA ALA A 48 15.02 6.24 -12.37
C ALA A 48 14.16 4.98 -12.61
N VAL A 49 14.08 4.48 -13.84
CA VAL A 49 13.33 3.27 -14.20
C VAL A 49 13.99 2.02 -13.61
N ALA A 50 15.31 1.90 -13.71
CA ALA A 50 16.07 0.76 -13.18
C ALA A 50 15.99 0.69 -11.65
N LYS A 51 16.19 1.83 -10.98
CA LYS A 51 16.12 1.92 -9.52
C LYS A 51 14.70 1.72 -9.00
N GLY A 52 13.71 2.31 -9.69
CA GLY A 52 12.30 2.18 -9.36
C GLY A 52 11.80 0.73 -9.45
N SER A 53 12.26 -0.09 -10.40
CA SER A 53 11.79 -1.47 -10.54
C SER A 53 12.23 -2.39 -9.39
N SER A 54 13.49 -2.25 -8.95
CA SER A 54 14.02 -3.05 -7.83
C SER A 54 13.43 -2.62 -6.48
N GLU A 55 13.36 -1.30 -6.24
CA GLU A 55 12.79 -0.76 -5.00
C GLU A 55 11.30 -1.05 -4.88
N ARG A 56 10.55 -1.08 -5.99
CA ARG A 56 9.10 -1.32 -5.98
C ARG A 56 8.69 -2.69 -5.45
N SER A 57 9.47 -3.74 -5.74
CA SER A 57 9.16 -5.09 -5.25
C SER A 57 9.37 -5.20 -3.74
N GLN A 58 10.50 -4.68 -3.25
CA GLN A 58 10.82 -4.66 -1.82
C GLN A 58 9.85 -3.78 -1.04
N PHE A 59 9.51 -2.61 -1.58
CA PHE A 59 8.54 -1.69 -1.00
C PHE A 59 7.14 -2.30 -0.91
N LYS A 60 6.70 -3.02 -1.93
CA LYS A 60 5.43 -3.76 -1.90
C LYS A 60 5.41 -4.82 -0.80
N GLY A 61 6.54 -5.51 -0.57
CA GLY A 61 6.70 -6.46 0.53
C GLY A 61 6.53 -5.78 1.89
N MET A 62 7.28 -4.70 2.12
CA MET A 62 7.23 -3.92 3.36
C MET A 62 5.81 -3.39 3.67
N ILE A 63 5.10 -2.86 2.67
CA ILE A 63 3.70 -2.42 2.86
C ILE A 63 2.80 -3.59 3.27
N LYS A 64 2.97 -4.76 2.65
CA LYS A 64 2.13 -5.92 2.93
C LYS A 64 2.33 -6.43 4.36
N ASP A 65 3.56 -6.39 4.85
CA ASP A 65 3.88 -6.82 6.21
C ASP A 65 3.37 -5.80 7.24
N LEU A 66 3.55 -4.51 6.98
CA LEU A 66 2.98 -3.44 7.82
C LEU A 66 1.45 -3.53 7.92
N LEU A 67 0.75 -3.85 6.82
CA LEU A 67 -0.69 -4.04 6.83
C LEU A 67 -1.12 -5.26 7.65
N LYS A 68 -0.36 -6.36 7.60
CA LYS A 68 -0.66 -7.55 8.43
C LYS A 68 -0.49 -7.26 9.92
N GLU A 69 0.57 -6.53 10.27
CA GLU A 69 0.84 -6.10 11.64
C GLU A 69 -0.31 -5.25 12.16
N VAL A 70 -0.72 -4.23 11.40
CA VAL A 70 -1.86 -3.36 11.76
C VAL A 70 -3.17 -4.15 11.90
N VAL A 71 -3.44 -5.11 11.03
CA VAL A 71 -4.64 -5.98 11.12
C VAL A 71 -4.61 -6.82 12.40
N GLY A 72 -3.45 -7.38 12.75
CA GLY A 72 -3.27 -8.15 13.98
C GLY A 72 -3.42 -7.29 15.24
N ASP A 73 -2.75 -6.15 15.28
CA ASP A 73 -2.74 -5.24 16.43
C ASP A 73 -4.12 -4.65 16.73
N LEU A 74 -4.92 -4.39 15.68
CA LEU A 74 -6.29 -3.88 15.82
C LEU A 74 -7.32 -4.99 16.08
N GLY A 75 -6.90 -6.26 16.11
CA GLY A 75 -7.79 -7.40 16.31
C GLY A 75 -8.85 -7.54 15.21
N LEU A 76 -8.52 -7.15 13.98
CA LEU A 76 -9.46 -7.19 12.87
C LEU A 76 -9.54 -8.62 12.31
N ALA A 77 -10.77 -9.15 12.23
CA ALA A 77 -11.00 -10.45 11.61
C ALA A 77 -10.65 -10.41 10.12
N THR A 78 -9.84 -11.35 9.67
CA THR A 78 -9.50 -11.52 8.27
C THR A 78 -10.61 -12.25 7.53
N HIS A 79 -10.53 -12.24 6.19
CA HIS A 79 -11.45 -13.03 5.37
C HIS A 79 -11.39 -14.53 5.69
N ALA A 80 -10.21 -15.06 6.06
CA ALA A 80 -10.05 -16.46 6.44
C ALA A 80 -10.81 -16.75 7.74
N ASP A 81 -10.70 -15.86 8.73
CA ASP A 81 -11.40 -16.00 10.02
C ASP A 81 -12.92 -15.98 9.81
N ILE A 82 -13.42 -15.08 8.95
CA ILE A 82 -14.85 -15.01 8.61
C ILE A 82 -15.30 -16.28 7.88
N ALA A 83 -14.48 -16.83 6.99
CA ALA A 83 -14.82 -18.05 6.26
C ALA A 83 -14.91 -19.26 7.21
N ALA A 84 -13.93 -19.42 8.12
CA ALA A 84 -13.93 -20.46 9.13
C ALA A 84 -15.17 -20.38 10.04
N LEU A 85 -15.51 -19.18 10.52
CA LEU A 85 -16.72 -18.95 11.32
C LEU A 85 -18.01 -19.33 10.56
N ARG A 86 -18.10 -19.02 9.26
CA ARG A 86 -19.26 -19.40 8.45
C ARG A 86 -19.40 -20.91 8.31
N GLU A 87 -18.29 -21.62 8.17
CA GLU A 87 -18.26 -23.08 8.07
C GLU A 87 -18.69 -23.73 9.40
N GLU A 88 -18.13 -23.28 10.52
CA GLU A 88 -18.52 -23.74 11.87
C GLU A 88 -20.03 -23.54 12.11
N ILE A 89 -20.56 -22.36 11.80
CA ILE A 89 -22.00 -22.08 11.94
C ILE A 89 -22.84 -23.02 11.06
N ALA A 90 -22.37 -23.34 9.85
CA ALA A 90 -23.08 -24.25 8.94
C ALA A 90 -23.06 -25.71 9.43
N LEU A 91 -21.99 -26.14 10.13
CA LEU A 91 -21.91 -27.45 10.76
C LEU A 91 -22.85 -27.55 11.97
N LEU A 92 -22.80 -26.57 12.86
CA LEU A 92 -23.66 -26.51 14.05
C LEU A 92 -25.15 -26.52 13.68
N ARG A 93 -25.54 -25.76 12.64
CA ARG A 93 -26.93 -25.78 12.15
C ARG A 93 -27.35 -27.14 11.63
N ARG A 94 -26.45 -27.89 10.98
CA ARG A 94 -26.74 -29.26 10.49
C ARG A 94 -26.89 -30.25 11.63
N GLU A 95 -26.11 -30.11 12.70
CA GLU A 95 -26.26 -30.94 13.91
C GLU A 95 -27.55 -30.64 14.66
N GLN A 96 -27.93 -29.37 14.81
CA GLN A 96 -29.19 -28.99 15.47
C GLN A 96 -30.44 -29.53 14.74
N VAL A 97 -30.40 -29.61 13.41
CA VAL A 97 -31.48 -30.22 12.61
C VAL A 97 -31.52 -31.76 12.78
N LYS A 98 -30.41 -32.40 13.14
CA LYS A 98 -30.33 -33.87 13.33
C LYS A 98 -30.87 -34.35 14.68
N TYR A 99 -30.93 -33.49 15.69
CA TYR A 99 -31.37 -33.83 17.05
C TYR A 99 -32.65 -33.07 17.47
N GLY A 100 -33.31 -32.40 16.53
CA GLY A 100 -34.49 -31.56 16.75
C GLY A 100 -35.84 -32.18 16.35
N ASP A 101 -35.86 -33.48 16.00
CA ASP A 101 -37.09 -34.26 15.76
C ASP A 101 -37.42 -35.15 16.98
#